data_AF-A0A344L1Y5-F1
#
_entry.id   AF-A0A344L1Y5-F1
#
_cell.length_a   1.000
_cell.length_b   1.000
_cell.length_c   1.000
_cell.angle_alpha   90.00
_cell.angle_beta   90.00
_cell.angle_gamma   90.00
#
_symmetry.space_group_name_H-M   'P 1'
#
loop_
_entity.id
_entity.type
_entity.pdbx_description
1 polymer ?
#
loop_
_entity_poly.entity_id
_entity_poly.type
_entity_poly.pdbx_seq_one_letter_code
_entity_poly.pdbx_strand_id
1 'polypeptide(L)'
;MTTWLDEASSTGLDRLGARAADADIVALGVSNRAAHELSTMVFEMLRYLVEAHGFRALALEGDDLASALLDDHVRTGNGDPRRILSESRPFLRAEEILDAVRWLRSFNERHPGDPVRVVHPAAVPDMPGDRAGLERMLADGLSRWHDENPAKIVYWGGIAHTARQDVPSLGKLLGERFSYLSAGLTFHHGEPLDWMPVPPPDHFETTLDAARADTFLLDLRDVPAAVANAPVKTRLVGPAYDPAEDGHYLEGTPAGWFDLVRHTRVVTPAKLFG
;
A
#
# COMPACT_ATOMS: atom_id res chain seq x y z
N MET A 1 -17.64 14.62 -20.69
CA MET A 1 -18.26 14.77 -19.36
C MET A 1 -17.25 14.25 -18.34
N THR A 2 -16.07 14.88 -18.29
CA THR A 2 -14.80 14.27 -17.83
C THR A 2 -13.92 15.27 -17.07
N THR A 3 -14.45 16.45 -16.72
CA THR A 3 -13.68 17.55 -16.14
C THR A 3 -13.08 17.24 -14.76
N TRP A 4 -13.71 16.35 -13.99
CA TRP A 4 -13.21 15.96 -12.66
C TRP A 4 -11.97 15.03 -12.71
N LEU A 5 -11.76 14.31 -13.82
CA LEU A 5 -10.58 13.47 -14.02
C LEU A 5 -9.37 14.29 -14.48
N ASP A 6 -9.59 15.28 -15.35
CA ASP A 6 -8.53 16.17 -15.84
C ASP A 6 -7.94 17.02 -14.70
N GLU A 7 -8.79 17.54 -13.80
CA GLU A 7 -8.38 18.32 -12.62
C GLU A 7 -7.58 17.52 -11.59
N ALA A 8 -7.72 16.19 -11.55
CA ALA A 8 -7.02 15.33 -10.59
C ALA A 8 -5.59 14.96 -11.00
N SER A 9 -5.22 15.16 -12.25
CA SER A 9 -3.93 14.72 -12.82
C SER A 9 -2.73 15.62 -12.48
N SER A 10 -2.94 16.85 -11.96
CA SER A 10 -1.90 17.89 -11.90
C SER A 10 -1.28 18.21 -10.53
N THR A 11 -1.77 17.61 -9.41
CA THR A 11 -1.36 17.99 -8.03
C THR A 11 -1.21 16.79 -7.06
N GLY A 12 -0.82 15.61 -7.56
CA GLY A 12 -1.05 14.32 -6.88
C GLY A 12 -0.65 14.26 -5.40
N LEU A 13 0.63 14.44 -5.07
CA LEU A 13 1.10 14.24 -3.69
C LEU A 13 0.64 15.32 -2.70
N ASP A 14 0.33 16.54 -3.16
CA ASP A 14 -0.22 17.58 -2.28
C ASP A 14 -1.56 17.16 -1.69
N ARG A 15 -2.41 16.47 -2.48
CA ARG A 15 -3.67 15.91 -2.01
C ARG A 15 -3.45 14.81 -0.98
N LEU A 16 -2.49 13.91 -1.21
CA LEU A 16 -2.11 12.92 -0.22
C LEU A 16 -1.69 13.60 1.09
N GLY A 17 -0.82 14.60 1.01
CA GLY A 17 -0.32 15.34 2.18
C GLY A 17 -1.43 16.02 2.98
N ALA A 18 -2.31 16.77 2.30
CA ALA A 18 -3.43 17.46 2.94
C ALA A 18 -4.34 16.51 3.72
N ARG A 19 -4.51 15.27 3.23
CA ARG A 19 -5.38 14.27 3.86
C ARG A 19 -4.67 13.40 4.89
N ALA A 20 -3.36 13.25 4.74
CA ALA A 20 -2.50 12.53 5.68
C ALA A 20 -2.09 13.36 6.90
N ALA A 21 -2.31 14.69 6.88
CA ALA A 21 -1.91 15.60 7.96
C ALA A 21 -2.35 15.11 9.34
N ASP A 22 -3.63 14.73 9.46
CA ASP A 22 -4.25 14.28 10.72
C ASP A 22 -4.34 12.75 10.85
N ALA A 23 -3.80 11.99 9.89
CA ALA A 23 -3.89 10.53 9.90
C ALA A 23 -2.75 9.91 10.73
N ASP A 24 -3.10 9.15 11.76
CA ASP A 24 -2.14 8.32 12.50
C ASP A 24 -1.54 7.25 11.59
N ILE A 25 -2.35 6.73 10.66
CA ILE A 25 -1.94 5.66 9.74
C ILE A 25 -2.37 5.99 8.31
N VAL A 26 -1.41 5.92 7.39
CA VAL A 26 -1.65 5.94 5.95
C VAL A 26 -1.34 4.58 5.37
N ALA A 27 -2.34 3.88 4.85
CA ALA A 27 -2.17 2.59 4.22
C ALA A 27 -2.15 2.71 2.69
N LEU A 28 -1.04 2.28 2.10
CA LEU A 28 -0.77 2.27 0.68
C LEU A 28 -0.95 0.84 0.17
N GLY A 29 -2.14 0.57 -0.36
CA GLY A 29 -2.58 -0.76 -0.77
C GLY A 29 -2.36 -1.02 -2.25
N VAL A 30 -1.40 -1.85 -2.62
CA VAL A 30 -1.16 -2.21 -4.04
C VAL A 30 -2.10 -3.32 -4.49
N SER A 31 -2.75 -3.16 -5.64
CA SER A 31 -3.58 -4.22 -6.21
C SER A 31 -2.75 -5.38 -6.76
N ASN A 32 -1.47 -5.17 -7.04
CA ASN A 32 -0.51 -6.21 -7.40
C ASN A 32 0.87 -5.90 -6.78
N ARG A 33 1.47 -6.85 -6.06
CA ARG A 33 2.75 -6.66 -5.36
C ARG A 33 3.98 -6.79 -6.27
N ALA A 34 3.80 -7.25 -7.50
CA ALA A 34 4.85 -7.43 -8.49
C ALA A 34 4.83 -6.35 -9.58
N ALA A 35 4.01 -5.31 -9.45
CA ALA A 35 3.99 -4.19 -10.39
C ALA A 35 5.06 -3.14 -10.03
N HIS A 36 6.01 -2.89 -10.94
CA HIS A 36 7.07 -1.90 -10.76
C HIS A 36 6.55 -0.51 -10.41
N GLU A 37 5.56 -0.03 -11.16
CA GLU A 37 5.01 1.32 -11.06
C GLU A 37 4.21 1.51 -9.76
N LEU A 38 3.55 0.46 -9.28
CA LEU A 38 2.85 0.54 -8.00
C LEU A 38 3.85 0.64 -6.85
N SER A 39 4.90 -0.21 -6.86
CA SER A 39 5.92 -0.21 -5.82
C SER A 39 6.76 1.08 -5.79
N THR A 40 7.15 1.60 -6.95
CA THR A 40 7.85 2.89 -7.05
C THR A 40 6.98 4.05 -6.57
N MET A 41 5.68 4.04 -6.86
CA MET A 41 4.74 5.04 -6.36
C MET A 41 4.53 4.94 -4.85
N VAL A 42 4.44 3.74 -4.27
CA VAL A 42 4.41 3.59 -2.80
C VAL A 42 5.69 4.17 -2.19
N PHE A 43 6.85 3.90 -2.79
CA PHE A 43 8.11 4.45 -2.31
C PHE A 43 8.16 5.98 -2.39
N GLU A 44 7.69 6.59 -3.49
CA GLU A 44 7.59 8.05 -3.62
C GLU A 44 6.66 8.66 -2.56
N MET A 45 5.48 8.06 -2.36
CA MET A 45 4.53 8.48 -1.33
C MET A 45 5.11 8.33 0.09
N LEU A 46 5.80 7.22 0.39
CA LEU A 46 6.49 7.02 1.67
C LEU A 46 7.50 8.13 1.93
N ARG A 47 8.36 8.44 0.95
CA ARG A 47 9.35 9.51 1.07
C ARG A 47 8.70 10.84 1.38
N TYR A 48 7.68 11.19 0.61
CA TYR A 48 6.94 12.43 0.79
C TYR A 48 6.28 12.53 2.18
N LEU A 49 5.66 11.45 2.64
CA LEU A 49 5.03 11.40 3.97
C LEU A 49 6.05 11.52 5.11
N VAL A 50 7.22 10.90 4.96
CA VAL A 50 8.31 10.99 5.95
C VAL A 50 8.95 12.38 5.94
N GLU A 51 9.30 12.90 4.77
CA GLU A 51 10.04 14.17 4.63
C GLU A 51 9.16 15.38 4.98
N ALA A 52 7.87 15.37 4.61
CA ALA A 52 7.00 16.54 4.73
C ALA A 52 5.86 16.41 5.76
N HIS A 53 5.45 15.20 6.16
CA HIS A 53 4.22 14.98 6.95
C HIS A 53 4.43 14.22 8.27
N GLY A 54 5.68 14.07 8.71
CA GLY A 54 6.03 13.59 10.04
C GLY A 54 5.86 12.08 10.26
N PHE A 55 5.75 11.28 9.19
CA PHE A 55 5.69 9.82 9.32
C PHE A 55 7.05 9.25 9.73
N ARG A 56 7.06 8.38 10.75
CA ARG A 56 8.29 7.83 11.35
C ARG A 56 8.26 6.32 11.54
N ALA A 57 7.30 5.65 10.90
CA ALA A 57 7.21 4.20 10.91
C ALA A 57 6.77 3.67 9.55
N LEU A 58 7.45 2.64 9.05
CA LEU A 58 7.04 1.85 7.91
C LEU A 58 6.62 0.46 8.38
N ALA A 59 5.37 0.08 8.16
CA ALA A 59 4.91 -1.29 8.31
C ALA A 59 4.89 -1.97 6.94
N LEU A 60 5.74 -2.98 6.76
CA LEU A 60 5.77 -3.82 5.57
C LEU A 60 4.92 -5.06 5.81
N GLU A 61 4.07 -5.41 4.84
CA GLU A 61 3.37 -6.67 4.87
C GLU A 61 4.34 -7.86 4.76
N GLY A 62 4.14 -8.90 5.57
CA GLY A 62 4.40 -10.26 5.14
C GLY A 62 5.49 -11.04 5.88
N ASP A 63 6.35 -10.39 6.67
CA ASP A 63 7.42 -11.08 7.40
C ASP A 63 7.90 -10.33 8.64
N ASP A 64 7.54 -10.83 9.82
CA ASP A 64 7.88 -10.23 11.11
C ASP A 64 9.38 -10.30 11.42
N LEU A 65 10.04 -11.41 11.05
CA LEU A 65 11.48 -11.57 11.28
C LEU A 65 12.27 -10.63 10.36
N ALA A 66 11.91 -10.59 9.07
CA ALA A 66 12.54 -9.65 8.15
C ALA A 66 12.33 -8.21 8.62
N SER A 67 11.12 -7.85 9.07
CA SER A 67 10.82 -6.49 9.56
C SER A 67 11.69 -6.10 10.77
N ALA A 68 11.91 -7.01 11.72
CA ALA A 68 12.80 -6.77 12.86
C ALA A 68 14.27 -6.59 12.44
N LEU A 69 14.76 -7.41 11.50
CA LEU A 69 16.12 -7.29 10.96
C LEU A 69 16.30 -6.02 10.13
N LEU A 70 15.27 -5.61 9.40
CA LEU A 70 15.25 -4.35 8.65
C LEU A 70 15.22 -3.14 9.60
N ASP A 71 14.50 -3.18 10.73
CA ASP A 71 14.53 -2.11 11.74
C ASP A 71 15.93 -1.92 12.33
N ASP A 72 16.62 -3.02 12.69
CA ASP A 72 18.01 -2.94 13.14
C ASP A 72 18.89 -2.35 12.02
N HIS A 73 18.76 -2.87 10.79
CA HIS A 73 19.53 -2.38 9.64
C HIS A 73 19.37 -0.87 9.42
N VAL A 74 18.15 -0.35 9.33
CA VAL A 74 17.95 1.08 9.04
C VAL A 74 18.45 1.98 10.16
N ARG A 75 18.50 1.49 11.40
CA ARG A 75 18.99 2.25 12.56
C ARG A 75 20.50 2.20 12.73
N THR A 76 21.09 1.02 12.58
CA THR A 76 22.49 0.76 12.97
C THR A 76 23.40 0.47 11.79
N GLY A 77 22.83 0.10 10.64
CA GLY A 77 23.58 -0.40 9.48
C GLY A 77 23.92 -1.89 9.58
N ASN A 78 23.46 -2.59 10.62
CA ASN A 78 23.70 -4.02 10.79
C ASN A 78 22.96 -4.86 9.75
N GLY A 79 23.57 -5.97 9.35
CA GLY A 79 22.99 -6.89 8.36
C GLY A 79 23.00 -6.35 6.93
N ASP A 80 22.81 -7.26 5.97
CA ASP A 80 22.65 -6.92 4.55
C ASP A 80 21.15 -6.95 4.20
N PRO A 81 20.54 -5.80 3.85
CA PRO A 81 19.12 -5.72 3.54
C PRO A 81 18.75 -6.55 2.31
N ARG A 82 19.66 -6.73 1.34
CA ARG A 82 19.39 -7.61 0.19
C ARG A 82 19.24 -9.05 0.65
N ARG A 83 20.13 -9.51 1.53
CA ARG A 83 20.08 -10.87 2.07
C ARG A 83 18.83 -11.10 2.93
N ILE A 84 18.52 -10.14 3.82
CA ILE A 84 17.31 -10.18 4.65
C ILE A 84 16.07 -10.33 3.75
N LEU A 85 15.98 -9.53 2.69
CA LEU A 85 14.87 -9.62 1.74
C LEU A 85 14.88 -10.93 0.94
N SER A 86 16.03 -11.44 0.48
CA SER A 86 16.08 -12.72 -0.27
C SER A 86 15.58 -13.92 0.55
N GLU A 87 15.70 -13.88 1.87
CA GLU A 87 15.24 -14.92 2.79
C GLU A 87 13.75 -14.74 3.19
N SER A 88 13.13 -13.60 2.82
CA SER A 88 11.74 -13.25 3.14
C SER A 88 10.72 -13.75 2.09
N ARG A 89 9.44 -13.36 2.24
CA ARG A 89 8.37 -13.68 1.27
C ARG A 89 8.72 -13.25 -0.16
N PRO A 90 8.36 -14.02 -1.20
CA PRO A 90 8.72 -13.70 -2.58
C PRO A 90 8.38 -12.28 -3.05
N PHE A 91 7.24 -11.75 -2.62
CA PHE A 91 6.79 -10.40 -3.01
C PHE A 91 7.57 -9.26 -2.34
N LEU A 92 8.39 -9.54 -1.32
CA LEU A 92 9.33 -8.58 -0.73
C LEU A 92 10.70 -8.58 -1.42
N ARG A 93 10.97 -9.56 -2.29
CA ARG A 93 12.25 -9.75 -2.97
C ARG A 93 12.35 -8.88 -4.22
N ALA A 94 12.18 -7.58 -4.07
CA ALA A 94 12.10 -6.62 -5.16
C ALA A 94 13.10 -5.47 -4.95
N GLU A 95 13.81 -5.02 -5.99
CA GLU A 95 14.74 -3.89 -5.89
C GLU A 95 14.02 -2.62 -5.39
N GLU A 96 12.74 -2.45 -5.71
CA GLU A 96 11.92 -1.32 -5.26
C GLU A 96 11.77 -1.28 -3.72
N ILE A 97 11.63 -2.44 -3.09
CA ILE A 97 11.59 -2.56 -1.62
C ILE A 97 12.98 -2.33 -1.04
N LEU A 98 14.02 -2.90 -1.66
CA LEU A 98 15.40 -2.73 -1.24
C LEU A 98 15.84 -1.25 -1.31
N ASP A 99 15.43 -0.53 -2.35
CA ASP A 99 15.69 0.89 -2.51
C ASP A 99 14.99 1.73 -1.44
N ALA A 100 13.76 1.37 -1.05
CA ALA A 100 13.07 2.00 0.08
C ALA A 100 13.84 1.79 1.39
N VAL A 101 14.30 0.56 1.68
CA VAL A 101 15.10 0.26 2.88
C VAL A 101 16.43 1.03 2.90
N ARG A 102 17.16 1.06 1.77
CA ARG A 102 18.41 1.83 1.64
C ARG A 102 18.19 3.32 1.83
N TRP A 103 17.09 3.84 1.31
CA TRP A 103 16.71 5.23 1.51
C TRP A 103 16.36 5.53 2.97
N LEU A 104 15.63 4.66 3.66
CA LEU A 104 15.36 4.79 5.10
C LEU A 104 16.64 4.84 5.92
N ARG A 105 17.62 3.97 5.61
CA ARG A 105 18.95 4.02 6.24
C ARG A 105 19.62 5.37 6.02
N SER A 106 19.66 5.83 4.77
CA SER A 106 20.27 7.12 4.38
C SER A 106 19.53 8.33 4.98
N PHE A 107 18.21 8.21 5.21
CA PHE A 107 17.42 9.20 5.93
C PHE A 107 17.80 9.22 7.41
N ASN A 108 17.87 8.07 8.06
CA ASN A 108 18.22 7.95 9.48
C ASN A 108 19.63 8.46 9.80
N GLU A 109 20.60 8.23 8.92
CA GLU A 109 21.97 8.79 9.07
C GLU A 109 21.99 10.32 9.07
N ARG A 110 21.08 10.95 8.31
CA ARG A 110 20.93 12.41 8.27
C ARG A 110 20.07 12.95 9.42
N HIS A 111 19.25 12.10 10.04
CA HIS A 111 18.31 12.46 11.10
C HIS A 111 18.46 11.57 12.34
N PRO A 112 19.65 11.55 12.99
CA PRO A 112 19.91 10.63 14.10
C PRO A 112 19.02 10.85 15.34
N GLY A 113 18.43 12.05 15.49
CA GLY A 113 17.49 12.38 16.56
C GLY A 113 16.02 12.14 16.23
N ASP A 114 15.70 11.76 14.99
CA ASP A 114 14.34 11.58 14.51
C ASP A 114 14.26 10.47 13.44
N PRO A 115 14.63 9.22 13.80
CA PRO A 115 14.74 8.13 12.85
C PRO A 115 13.37 7.56 12.46
N VAL A 116 13.29 7.02 11.25
CA VAL A 116 12.20 6.14 10.83
C VAL A 116 12.48 4.71 11.29
N ARG A 117 11.46 4.05 11.84
CA ARG A 117 11.46 2.66 12.29
C ARG A 117 10.76 1.75 11.29
N VAL A 118 11.13 0.47 11.25
CA VAL A 118 10.33 -0.57 10.60
C VAL A 118 9.48 -1.25 11.66
N VAL A 119 8.18 -1.35 11.42
CA VAL A 119 7.24 -1.95 12.36
C VAL A 119 7.40 -3.46 12.37
N HIS A 120 7.54 -4.05 13.54
CA HIS A 120 7.66 -5.49 13.76
C HIS A 120 7.07 -5.84 15.13
N PRO A 121 6.57 -7.06 15.35
CA PRO A 121 6.13 -7.46 16.68
C PRO A 121 7.34 -7.66 17.60
N ALA A 122 7.10 -7.60 18.92
CA ALA A 122 8.12 -7.94 19.92
C ALA A 122 8.46 -9.45 19.96
N ALA A 123 7.53 -10.29 19.53
CA ALA A 123 7.69 -11.74 19.38
C ALA A 123 6.85 -12.22 18.19
N VAL A 124 7.28 -13.31 17.54
CA VAL A 124 6.52 -13.92 16.44
C VAL A 124 5.17 -14.39 16.96
N PRO A 125 4.04 -13.90 16.41
CA PRO A 125 2.71 -14.27 16.86
C PRO A 125 2.31 -15.67 16.37
N ASP A 126 1.38 -16.29 17.08
CA ASP A 126 0.73 -17.51 16.61
C ASP A 126 -0.09 -17.21 15.36
N MET A 127 0.17 -17.94 14.28
CA MET A 127 -0.53 -17.75 13.00
C MET A 127 -1.97 -18.27 13.08
N PRO A 128 -2.98 -17.41 12.83
CA PRO A 128 -4.37 -17.84 12.83
C PRO A 128 -4.68 -18.78 11.66
N GLY A 129 -5.62 -19.71 11.88
CA GLY A 129 -6.06 -20.66 10.86
C GLY A 129 -7.05 -20.12 9.84
N ASP A 130 -7.51 -18.87 9.99
CA ASP A 130 -8.48 -18.23 9.10
C ASP A 130 -8.10 -16.78 8.75
N ARG A 131 -8.73 -16.26 7.69
CA ARG A 131 -8.47 -14.91 7.17
C ARG A 131 -8.81 -13.83 8.19
N ALA A 132 -9.94 -13.95 8.87
CA ALA A 132 -10.41 -12.95 9.84
C ALA A 132 -9.52 -12.87 11.08
N GLY A 133 -8.96 -14.01 11.51
CA GLY A 133 -7.94 -14.10 12.54
C GLY A 133 -6.64 -13.44 12.10
N LEU A 134 -6.18 -13.71 10.88
CA LEU A 134 -4.98 -13.07 10.32
C LEU A 134 -5.11 -11.54 10.32
N GLU A 135 -6.25 -11.00 9.86
CA GLU A 135 -6.49 -9.56 9.83
C GLU A 135 -6.52 -8.92 11.22
N ARG A 136 -7.12 -9.61 12.20
CA ARG A 136 -7.10 -9.18 13.61
C ARG A 136 -5.68 -9.21 14.18
N MET A 137 -4.93 -10.28 13.93
CA MET A 137 -3.53 -10.39 14.36
C MET A 137 -2.68 -9.24 13.82
N LEU A 138 -2.81 -8.92 12.53
CA LEU A 138 -2.09 -7.80 11.90
C LEU A 138 -2.50 -6.45 12.54
N ALA A 139 -3.80 -6.22 12.72
CA ALA A 139 -4.31 -4.97 13.31
C ALA A 139 -3.86 -4.81 14.76
N ASP A 140 -3.95 -5.87 15.56
CA ASP A 140 -3.56 -5.88 16.97
C ASP A 140 -2.04 -5.72 17.14
N GLY A 141 -1.25 -6.33 16.25
CA GLY A 141 0.20 -6.16 16.22
C GLY A 141 0.59 -4.72 15.92
N LEU A 142 -0.03 -4.12 14.90
CA LEU A 142 0.21 -2.71 14.54
C LEU A 142 -0.22 -1.76 15.66
N SER A 143 -1.39 -1.99 16.27
CA SER A 143 -1.87 -1.22 17.43
C SER A 143 -0.89 -1.28 18.60
N ARG A 144 -0.44 -2.49 18.96
CA ARG A 144 0.50 -2.67 20.08
C ARG A 144 1.83 -1.98 19.82
N TRP A 145 2.36 -2.11 18.59
CA TRP A 145 3.60 -1.43 18.24
C TRP A 145 3.47 0.09 18.33
N HIS A 146 2.35 0.65 17.85
CA HIS A 146 2.06 2.08 17.93
C HIS A 146 1.96 2.56 19.38
N ASP A 147 1.30 1.81 20.27
CA ASP A 147 1.17 2.16 21.69
C ASP A 147 2.55 2.23 22.39
N GLU A 148 3.47 1.34 22.00
CA GLU A 148 4.85 1.30 22.51
C GLU A 148 5.78 2.31 21.82
N ASN A 149 5.48 2.70 20.58
CA ASN A 149 6.28 3.58 19.74
C ASN A 149 5.37 4.62 19.05
N PRO A 150 4.90 5.66 19.77
CA PRO A 150 3.98 6.64 19.21
C PRO A 150 4.59 7.35 17.99
N ALA A 151 4.09 7.03 16.80
CA ALA A 151 4.58 7.54 15.53
C ALA A 151 3.50 7.37 14.46
N LYS A 152 3.43 8.31 13.50
CA LYS A 152 2.58 8.14 12.33
C LYS A 152 3.14 7.03 11.43
N ILE A 153 2.29 6.08 11.03
CA ILE A 153 2.68 4.85 10.32
C ILE A 153 2.27 4.90 8.86
N VAL A 154 3.20 4.61 7.96
CA VAL A 154 2.90 4.22 6.59
C VAL A 154 2.82 2.70 6.54
N TYR A 155 1.68 2.15 6.13
CA TYR A 155 1.52 0.71 5.89
C TYR A 155 1.64 0.43 4.40
N TRP A 156 2.58 -0.42 3.99
CA TRP A 156 2.74 -0.89 2.61
C TRP A 156 2.35 -2.36 2.55
N GLY A 157 1.26 -2.65 1.85
CA GLY A 157 0.82 -4.01 1.61
C GLY A 157 -0.17 -4.12 0.46
N GLY A 158 -0.78 -5.29 0.32
CA GLY A 158 -1.81 -5.53 -0.67
C GLY A 158 -3.12 -4.84 -0.33
N ILE A 159 -3.81 -4.41 -1.39
CA ILE A 159 -5.10 -3.70 -1.31
C ILE A 159 -6.18 -4.47 -0.53
N ALA A 160 -6.09 -5.80 -0.52
CA ALA A 160 -6.94 -6.70 0.25
C ALA A 160 -6.89 -6.48 1.77
N HIS A 161 -5.77 -6.00 2.29
CA HIS A 161 -5.62 -5.70 3.71
C HIS A 161 -6.06 -4.27 4.01
N THR A 162 -5.72 -3.32 3.15
CA THR A 162 -5.87 -1.89 3.43
C THR A 162 -7.26 -1.34 3.10
N ALA A 163 -8.02 -2.01 2.24
CA ALA A 163 -9.41 -1.65 1.97
C ALA A 163 -10.27 -1.85 3.23
N ARG A 164 -11.18 -0.93 3.50
CA ARG A 164 -12.24 -1.13 4.50
C ARG A 164 -13.30 -2.04 3.90
N GLN A 165 -13.45 -3.24 4.46
CA GLN A 165 -14.40 -4.24 3.97
C GLN A 165 -15.52 -4.49 4.98
N ASP A 166 -16.63 -5.08 4.52
CA ASP A 166 -17.72 -5.49 5.42
C ASP A 166 -17.30 -6.64 6.35
N VAL A 167 -16.35 -7.46 5.92
CA VAL A 167 -15.69 -8.49 6.72
C VAL A 167 -14.51 -7.91 7.52
N PRO A 168 -14.08 -8.56 8.62
CA PRO A 168 -12.85 -8.17 9.32
C PRO A 168 -11.67 -8.10 8.33
N SER A 169 -11.14 -6.90 8.17
CA SER A 169 -9.97 -6.56 7.36
C SER A 169 -9.08 -5.64 8.18
N LEU A 170 -7.78 -5.63 7.89
CA LEU A 170 -6.83 -4.77 8.59
C LEU A 170 -7.30 -3.30 8.51
N GLY A 171 -7.69 -2.83 7.33
CA GLY A 171 -8.12 -1.45 7.10
C GLY A 171 -9.40 -1.08 7.86
N LYS A 172 -10.38 -2.00 7.94
CA LYS A 172 -11.58 -1.79 8.78
C LYS A 172 -11.19 -1.64 10.26
N LEU A 173 -10.43 -2.59 10.77
CA LEU A 173 -10.07 -2.65 12.19
C LEU A 173 -9.20 -1.46 12.61
N LEU A 174 -8.25 -1.05 11.77
CA LEU A 174 -7.45 0.15 12.04
C LEU A 174 -8.29 1.43 11.94
N GLY A 175 -9.23 1.51 10.99
CA GLY A 175 -10.14 2.65 10.87
C GLY A 175 -11.11 2.80 12.04
N GLU A 176 -11.36 1.74 12.81
CA GLU A 176 -12.12 1.81 14.07
C GLU A 176 -11.27 2.27 15.27
N ARG A 177 -9.94 2.22 15.16
CA ARG A 177 -8.98 2.44 16.27
C ARG A 177 -8.19 3.73 16.15
N PHE A 178 -7.95 4.20 14.93
CA PHE A 178 -7.04 5.28 14.60
C PHE A 178 -7.64 6.22 13.57
N SER A 179 -7.07 7.42 13.45
CA SER A 179 -7.28 8.27 12.28
C SER A 179 -6.59 7.60 11.08
N TYR A 180 -7.36 6.88 10.27
CA TYR A 180 -6.87 5.99 9.21
C TYR A 180 -7.21 6.53 7.82
N LEU A 181 -6.19 6.68 6.97
CA LEU A 181 -6.32 7.02 5.56
C LEU A 181 -5.90 5.82 4.70
N SER A 182 -6.77 5.38 3.79
CA SER A 182 -6.48 4.30 2.86
C SER A 182 -6.35 4.82 1.43
N ALA A 183 -5.23 4.52 0.79
CA ALA A 183 -4.98 4.79 -0.63
C ALA A 183 -4.87 3.46 -1.40
N GLY A 184 -5.82 3.21 -2.31
CA GLY A 184 -5.77 2.07 -3.22
C GLY A 184 -4.94 2.40 -4.46
N LEU A 185 -3.88 1.64 -4.71
CA LEU A 185 -3.04 1.75 -5.90
C LEU A 185 -3.50 0.69 -6.91
N THR A 186 -4.12 1.12 -8.00
CA THR A 186 -4.76 0.27 -9.02
C THR A 186 -4.09 0.41 -10.37
N PHE A 187 -4.35 -0.54 -11.27
CA PHE A 187 -3.84 -0.49 -12.64
C PHE A 187 -4.82 -1.05 -13.66
N HIS A 188 -4.72 -0.60 -14.92
CA HIS A 188 -5.62 -1.07 -15.98
C HIS A 188 -5.12 -2.36 -16.64
N HIS A 189 -3.86 -2.44 -17.08
CA HIS A 189 -3.32 -3.63 -17.76
C HIS A 189 -1.79 -3.64 -17.71
N GLY A 190 -1.16 -4.74 -18.12
CA GLY A 190 0.30 -4.82 -18.20
C GLY A 190 0.85 -6.21 -17.88
N GLU A 191 2.12 -6.28 -17.54
CA GLU A 191 2.83 -7.55 -17.29
C GLU A 191 3.57 -7.50 -15.95
N PRO A 192 2.91 -7.34 -14.79
CA PRO A 192 3.61 -7.31 -13.49
C PRO A 192 4.25 -8.66 -13.12
N LEU A 193 3.70 -9.77 -13.64
CA LEU A 193 4.30 -11.12 -13.57
C LEU A 193 4.11 -11.79 -14.93
N ASP A 194 2.84 -12.09 -15.23
CA ASP A 194 2.33 -12.52 -16.52
C ASP A 194 1.43 -11.43 -17.10
N TRP A 195 1.06 -11.59 -18.37
CA TRP A 195 0.12 -10.69 -19.03
C TRP A 195 -1.21 -10.61 -18.28
N MET A 196 -1.54 -9.40 -17.85
CA MET A 196 -2.80 -9.02 -17.24
C MET A 196 -3.60 -8.19 -18.24
N PRO A 197 -4.76 -8.68 -18.70
CA PRO A 197 -5.54 -8.02 -19.73
C PRO A 197 -6.17 -6.73 -19.22
N VAL A 198 -6.81 -6.00 -20.13
CA VAL A 198 -7.70 -4.89 -19.77
C VAL A 198 -8.79 -5.37 -18.80
N PRO A 199 -9.19 -4.56 -17.81
CA PRO A 199 -10.18 -4.96 -16.83
C PRO A 199 -11.57 -5.06 -17.48
N PRO A 200 -12.44 -5.96 -16.99
CA PRO A 200 -13.82 -6.02 -17.48
C PRO A 200 -14.61 -4.70 -17.25
N PRO A 201 -15.72 -4.46 -17.99
CA PRO A 201 -16.47 -3.21 -17.89
C PRO A 201 -17.07 -2.89 -16.51
N ASP A 202 -17.25 -3.90 -15.65
CA ASP A 202 -17.79 -3.77 -14.29
C ASP A 202 -16.71 -3.47 -13.23
N HIS A 203 -15.45 -3.28 -13.65
CA HIS A 203 -14.34 -2.91 -12.79
C HIS A 203 -14.10 -1.39 -12.77
N PHE A 204 -13.70 -0.89 -11.61
CA PHE A 204 -13.48 0.53 -11.38
C PHE A 204 -12.32 1.04 -12.24
N GLU A 205 -11.31 0.20 -12.47
CA GLU A 205 -10.19 0.48 -13.35
C GLU A 205 -10.64 0.85 -14.78
N THR A 206 -11.74 0.26 -15.29
CA THR A 206 -12.30 0.63 -16.59
C THR A 206 -12.93 2.02 -16.58
N THR A 207 -13.53 2.42 -15.45
CA THR A 207 -14.05 3.79 -15.27
C THR A 207 -12.90 4.80 -15.18
N LEU A 208 -11.83 4.44 -14.48
CA LEU A 208 -10.62 5.26 -14.33
C LEU A 208 -9.88 5.46 -15.66
N ASP A 209 -9.89 4.47 -16.55
CA ASP A 209 -9.26 4.55 -17.87
C ASP A 209 -9.85 5.65 -18.77
N ALA A 210 -11.09 6.09 -18.50
CA ALA A 210 -11.75 7.17 -19.23
C ALA A 210 -10.98 8.51 -19.16
N ALA A 211 -10.12 8.69 -18.15
CA ALA A 211 -9.23 9.84 -18.04
C ALA A 211 -8.18 9.89 -19.17
N ARG A 212 -7.83 8.75 -19.77
CA ARG A 212 -6.76 8.62 -20.77
C ARG A 212 -5.41 9.21 -20.33
N ALA A 213 -5.19 9.30 -19.02
CA ALA A 213 -3.93 9.69 -18.43
C ALA A 213 -3.15 8.43 -18.04
N ASP A 214 -1.82 8.45 -18.19
CA ASP A 214 -0.98 7.33 -17.80
C ASP A 214 -1.05 7.07 -16.29
N THR A 215 -1.17 8.15 -15.52
CA THR A 215 -1.10 8.05 -14.08
C THR A 215 -1.74 9.29 -13.41
N PHE A 216 -2.58 9.08 -12.39
CA PHE A 216 -3.17 10.15 -11.57
C PHE A 216 -3.57 9.67 -10.17
N LEU A 217 -3.78 10.62 -9.24
CA LEU A 217 -4.31 10.38 -7.89
C LEU A 217 -5.66 11.08 -7.71
N LEU A 218 -6.68 10.30 -7.36
CA LEU A 218 -8.01 10.80 -7.01
C LEU A 218 -8.17 10.88 -5.50
N ASP A 219 -8.86 11.93 -5.06
CA ASP A 219 -9.52 11.96 -3.76
C ASP A 219 -10.99 11.61 -3.99
N LEU A 220 -11.45 10.49 -3.42
CA LEU A 220 -12.80 9.99 -3.66
C LEU A 220 -13.89 10.89 -3.07
N ARG A 221 -13.54 11.81 -2.17
CA ARG A 221 -14.46 12.85 -1.65
C ARG A 221 -14.72 13.96 -2.66
N ASP A 222 -13.82 14.15 -3.62
CA ASP A 222 -13.93 15.16 -4.68
C ASP A 222 -14.54 14.56 -5.97
N VAL A 223 -14.71 13.24 -6.01
CA VAL A 223 -15.34 12.51 -7.12
C VAL A 223 -16.87 12.60 -6.99
N PRO A 224 -17.64 12.72 -8.10
CA PRO A 224 -19.09 12.72 -8.04
C PRO A 224 -19.64 11.53 -7.24
N ALA A 225 -20.60 11.77 -6.35
CA ALA A 225 -21.15 10.74 -5.47
C ALA A 225 -21.71 9.52 -6.24
N ALA A 226 -22.22 9.74 -7.45
CA ALA A 226 -22.71 8.68 -8.34
C ALA A 226 -21.61 7.76 -8.88
N VAL A 227 -20.33 8.16 -8.82
CA VAL A 227 -19.16 7.35 -9.15
C VAL A 227 -18.53 6.79 -7.88
N ALA A 228 -18.33 7.65 -6.87
CA ALA A 228 -17.70 7.27 -5.61
C ALA A 228 -18.47 6.20 -4.82
N ASN A 229 -19.81 6.17 -4.95
CA ASN A 229 -20.70 5.24 -4.25
C ASN A 229 -21.39 4.22 -5.17
N ALA A 230 -20.99 4.13 -6.45
CA ALA A 230 -21.53 3.11 -7.34
C ALA A 230 -20.98 1.73 -6.95
N PRO A 231 -21.83 0.70 -6.88
CA PRO A 231 -21.38 -0.69 -6.79
C PRO A 231 -20.47 -1.03 -7.97
N VAL A 232 -19.29 -1.54 -7.69
CA VAL A 232 -18.26 -1.84 -8.68
C VAL A 232 -17.31 -2.91 -8.15
N LYS A 233 -16.44 -3.43 -9.03
CA LYS A 233 -15.32 -4.28 -8.65
C LYS A 233 -13.99 -3.54 -8.70
N THR A 234 -13.01 -3.94 -7.92
CA THR A 234 -11.60 -3.54 -8.10
C THR A 234 -10.70 -4.75 -8.01
N ARG A 235 -9.65 -4.78 -8.83
CA ARG A 235 -8.74 -5.94 -8.89
C ARG A 235 -8.01 -6.16 -7.58
N LEU A 236 -7.92 -7.42 -7.21
CA LEU A 236 -7.10 -7.92 -6.11
C LEU A 236 -6.23 -9.03 -6.68
N VAL A 237 -4.97 -8.75 -6.97
CA VAL A 237 -4.08 -9.74 -7.57
C VAL A 237 -3.25 -10.38 -6.46
N GLY A 238 -3.55 -11.65 -6.21
CA GLY A 238 -2.81 -12.48 -5.28
C GLY A 238 -1.40 -12.84 -5.79
N PRO A 239 -0.62 -13.60 -5.01
CA PRO A 239 0.70 -14.08 -5.42
C PRO A 239 0.67 -15.10 -6.57
N ALA A 240 -0.51 -15.66 -6.85
CA ALA A 240 -0.79 -16.45 -8.05
C ALA A 240 -1.92 -15.79 -8.82
N TYR A 241 -1.79 -15.74 -10.15
CA TYR A 241 -2.78 -15.19 -11.06
C TYR A 241 -2.99 -16.17 -12.21
N ASP A 242 -4.24 -16.46 -12.54
CA ASP A 242 -4.60 -17.18 -13.76
C ASP A 242 -5.28 -16.19 -14.72
N PRO A 243 -4.65 -15.84 -15.86
CA PRO A 243 -5.26 -14.96 -16.86
C PRO A 243 -6.58 -15.50 -17.47
N ALA A 244 -6.82 -16.82 -17.39
CA ALA A 244 -8.09 -17.43 -17.79
C ALA A 244 -9.18 -17.28 -16.72
N GLU A 245 -8.80 -17.01 -15.47
CA GLU A 245 -9.69 -16.78 -14.33
C GLU A 245 -9.31 -15.45 -13.61
N ASP A 246 -9.66 -14.31 -14.23
CA ASP A 246 -9.52 -12.95 -13.64
C ASP A 246 -10.57 -12.72 -12.51
N GLY A 247 -10.68 -13.67 -11.59
CA GLY A 247 -11.77 -13.78 -10.61
C GLY A 247 -11.47 -13.19 -9.22
N HIS A 248 -10.29 -12.63 -9.00
CA HIS A 248 -9.92 -12.05 -7.72
C HIS A 248 -10.18 -10.54 -7.69
N TYR A 249 -11.29 -10.15 -7.09
CA TYR A 249 -11.71 -8.77 -6.95
C TYR A 249 -12.36 -8.52 -5.59
N LEU A 250 -12.37 -7.25 -5.18
CA LEU A 250 -13.28 -6.77 -4.15
C LEU A 250 -14.55 -6.27 -4.82
N GLU A 251 -15.72 -6.53 -4.23
CA GLU A 251 -17.02 -6.00 -4.66
C GLU A 251 -17.61 -5.09 -3.56
N GLY A 252 -18.10 -3.91 -3.94
CA GLY A 252 -18.39 -2.83 -3.00
C GLY A 252 -18.42 -1.47 -3.70
N THR A 253 -18.03 -0.41 -2.99
CA THR A 253 -18.00 0.96 -3.55
C THR A 253 -16.62 1.59 -3.37
N PRO A 254 -16.15 2.43 -4.32
CA PRO A 254 -14.83 3.07 -4.21
C PRO A 254 -14.62 3.80 -2.89
N ALA A 255 -15.57 4.67 -2.49
CA ALA A 255 -15.50 5.43 -1.24
C ALA A 255 -15.76 4.58 0.01
N GLY A 256 -16.36 3.40 -0.15
CA GLY A 256 -16.45 2.42 0.94
C GLY A 256 -15.10 1.79 1.28
N TRP A 257 -14.24 1.57 0.27
CA TRP A 257 -12.95 0.93 0.46
C TRP A 257 -11.82 1.90 0.81
N PHE A 258 -11.72 3.01 0.07
CA PHE A 258 -10.57 3.92 0.08
C PHE A 258 -10.98 5.38 0.25
N ASP A 259 -10.04 6.18 0.72
CA ASP A 259 -10.15 7.65 0.68
C ASP A 259 -9.55 8.21 -0.60
N LEU A 260 -8.41 7.62 -1.03
CA LEU A 260 -7.68 8.00 -2.22
C LEU A 260 -7.53 6.81 -3.17
N VAL A 261 -7.51 7.06 -4.48
CA VAL A 261 -7.19 6.04 -5.48
C VAL A 261 -6.12 6.55 -6.41
N ARG A 262 -5.00 5.84 -6.48
CA ARG A 262 -3.91 6.11 -7.40
C ARG A 262 -4.00 5.11 -8.55
N HIS A 263 -4.28 5.59 -9.75
CA HIS A 263 -4.42 4.73 -10.91
C HIS A 263 -3.21 4.83 -11.84
N THR A 264 -2.71 3.68 -12.30
CA THR A 264 -1.66 3.56 -13.31
C THR A 264 -2.16 2.77 -14.50
N ARG A 265 -2.15 3.36 -15.70
CA ARG A 265 -2.74 2.72 -16.88
C ARG A 265 -2.01 1.42 -17.28
N VAL A 266 -0.68 1.46 -17.33
CA VAL A 266 0.16 0.33 -17.76
C VAL A 266 1.17 0.00 -16.68
N VAL A 267 1.28 -1.28 -16.33
CA VAL A 267 2.29 -1.77 -15.37
C VAL A 267 3.27 -2.76 -16.00
N THR A 268 4.48 -2.80 -15.46
CA THR A 268 5.57 -3.68 -15.87
C THR A 268 6.07 -4.52 -14.68
N PRO A 269 6.87 -5.58 -14.91
CA PRO A 269 7.34 -6.43 -13.83
C PRO A 269 8.28 -5.68 -12.89
N ALA A 270 8.06 -5.87 -11.59
CA ALA A 270 9.00 -5.47 -10.55
C ALA A 270 10.34 -6.17 -10.75
N LYS A 271 11.42 -5.53 -10.29
CA LYS A 271 12.78 -6.06 -10.43
C LYS A 271 13.05 -7.07 -9.32
N LEU A 272 12.56 -8.30 -9.52
CA LEU A 272 12.68 -9.36 -8.52
C LEU A 272 14.10 -9.93 -8.43
N PHE A 273 14.49 -10.36 -7.24
CA PHE A 273 15.74 -11.08 -6.98
C PHE A 273 15.54 -12.33 -6.12
N GLY A 274 16.54 -13.22 -6.15
CA GLY A 274 16.57 -14.48 -5.42
C GLY A 274 17.76 -14.55 -4.48
#